data_AF-X1G8A4-F1
#
_entry.id   AF-X1G8A4-F1
#
_cell.length_a   1.000
_cell.length_b   1.000
_cell.length_c   1.000
_cell.angle_alpha   90.00
_cell.angle_beta   90.00
_cell.angle_gamma   90.00
#
_symmetry.space_group_name_H-M   'P 1'
#
loop_
_entity.id
_entity.type
_entity.pdbx_description
1 polymer ?
#
loop_
_entity_poly.entity_id
_entity_poly.type
_entity_poly.pdbx_seq_one_letter_code
_entity_poly.pdbx_strand_id
1 'polypeptide(L)'
;LMVIFAILFSVVFYFNFPFMDKDGKIAVKEEHLENLTKPFGEAINRYIPIYDLLNMSVDEFIVLTAFIGLPFASGEEEEELKPLVDMEKPPEGIVSYFRNKGVYNLEEVNIIEYIIEDEEFRGVFIEEIKRLADEANPYLMNKYRQNLSKNWGVELSREDSVIEVFTRLINTKVNEVPKKIIDLFLIFPAIALFGVLEIVFIILGFIYSFICWLLLIIFYKAKFYHYRKIKVDKEEIEL
;
A
#
# COMPACT_ATOMS: atom_id res chain seq x y z
N LEU A 1 -34.65 12.32 7.41
CA LEU A 1 -34.06 11.16 8.11
C LEU A 1 -32.79 10.66 7.41
N MET A 2 -32.84 10.26 6.14
CA MET A 2 -31.66 9.75 5.40
C MET A 2 -30.51 10.77 5.30
N VAL A 3 -30.80 12.04 5.04
CA VAL A 3 -29.81 13.13 5.07
C VAL A 3 -29.14 13.27 6.44
N ILE A 4 -29.92 13.15 7.53
CA ILE A 4 -29.40 13.22 8.91
C ILE A 4 -28.48 12.03 9.19
N PHE A 5 -28.82 10.83 8.71
CA PHE A 5 -27.96 9.65 8.79
C PHE A 5 -26.67 9.80 7.98
N ALA A 6 -26.74 10.35 6.76
CA ALA A 6 -25.56 10.60 5.93
C ALA A 6 -24.60 11.60 6.60
N ILE A 7 -25.14 12.68 7.19
CA ILE A 7 -24.36 13.67 7.95
C ILE A 7 -23.72 13.00 9.17
N LEU A 8 -24.49 12.28 9.98
CA LEU A 8 -23.98 11.61 11.18
C LEU A 8 -22.88 10.60 10.85
N PHE A 9 -23.06 9.79 9.81
CA PHE A 9 -22.05 8.81 9.39
C PHE A 9 -20.78 9.48 8.87
N SER A 10 -20.90 10.57 8.13
CA SER A 10 -19.75 11.32 7.61
C SER A 10 -18.98 12.05 8.72
N VAL A 11 -19.68 12.58 9.72
CA VAL A 11 -19.09 13.17 10.93
C VAL A 11 -18.38 12.11 11.77
N VAL A 12 -19.02 10.96 12.00
CA VAL A 12 -18.39 9.82 12.71
C VAL A 12 -17.16 9.32 11.96
N PHE A 13 -17.21 9.25 10.63
CA PHE A 13 -16.08 8.85 9.79
C PHE A 13 -14.94 9.87 9.83
N TYR A 14 -15.24 11.17 9.86
CA TYR A 14 -14.23 12.22 10.02
C TYR A 14 -13.47 12.10 11.36
N PHE A 15 -14.19 11.85 12.46
CA PHE A 15 -13.58 11.70 13.79
C PHE A 15 -12.97 10.32 14.05
N ASN A 16 -13.37 9.28 13.30
CA ASN A 16 -12.86 7.92 13.40
C ASN A 16 -12.25 7.47 12.07
N PHE A 17 -11.49 8.36 11.43
CA PHE A 17 -10.85 8.03 10.17
C PHE A 17 -9.98 6.78 10.38
N PRO A 18 -10.00 5.77 9.48
CA PRO A 18 -9.40 4.44 9.74
C PRO A 18 -7.90 4.46 10.07
N PHE A 19 -7.23 5.56 9.71
CA PHE A 19 -5.81 5.78 9.90
C PHE A 19 -5.50 6.77 11.02
N MET A 20 -6.48 7.16 11.85
CA MET A 20 -6.28 8.11 12.94
C MET A 20 -6.23 7.37 14.28
N ASP A 21 -5.23 7.70 15.10
CA ASP A 21 -5.12 7.16 16.46
C ASP A 21 -5.99 7.94 17.47
N LYS A 22 -5.98 7.50 18.73
CA LYS A 22 -6.76 8.11 19.82
C LYS A 22 -6.35 9.55 20.14
N ASP A 23 -5.15 9.96 19.72
CA ASP A 23 -4.58 11.28 19.94
C ASP A 23 -4.79 12.22 18.73
N GLY A 24 -5.49 11.74 17.69
CA GLY A 24 -5.79 12.50 16.47
C GLY A 24 -4.61 12.58 15.50
N LYS A 25 -3.59 11.72 15.65
CA LYS A 25 -2.47 11.60 14.72
C LYS A 25 -2.78 10.56 13.66
N ILE A 26 -2.17 10.71 12.48
CA ILE A 26 -2.27 9.68 11.46
C ILE A 26 -1.28 8.57 11.84
N ALA A 27 -1.82 7.35 12.00
CA ALA A 27 -1.11 6.12 12.25
C ALA A 27 -1.43 5.12 11.13
N VAL A 28 -0.53 5.05 10.14
CA VAL A 28 -0.53 4.01 9.13
C VAL A 28 0.11 2.76 9.76
N LYS A 29 -0.60 1.63 9.69
CA LYS A 29 -0.08 0.32 10.09
C LYS A 29 0.71 -0.30 8.95
N GLU A 30 1.66 -1.16 9.26
CA GLU A 30 2.42 -1.96 8.28
C GLU A 30 1.48 -2.70 7.32
N GLU A 31 0.44 -3.38 7.83
CA GLU A 31 -0.57 -4.08 7.01
C GLU A 31 -1.23 -3.16 5.96
N HIS A 32 -1.44 -1.87 6.28
CA HIS A 32 -1.99 -0.93 5.32
C HIS A 32 -0.97 -0.56 4.25
N LEU A 33 0.31 -0.44 4.64
CA LEU A 33 1.39 -0.21 3.71
C LEU A 33 1.56 -1.42 2.80
N GLU A 34 1.65 -2.63 3.35
CA GLU A 34 1.71 -3.89 2.59
C GLU A 34 0.58 -3.99 1.57
N ASN A 35 -0.67 -3.73 1.97
CA ASN A 35 -1.81 -3.83 1.06
C ASN A 35 -1.79 -2.75 -0.05
N LEU A 36 -1.21 -1.58 0.21
CA LEU A 36 -1.01 -0.52 -0.78
C LEU A 36 0.20 -0.81 -1.69
N THR A 37 1.31 -1.24 -1.12
CA THR A 37 2.58 -1.43 -1.82
C THR A 37 2.68 -2.79 -2.48
N LYS A 38 1.86 -3.79 -2.13
CA LYS A 38 1.86 -5.10 -2.82
C LYS A 38 1.41 -5.01 -4.28
N PRO A 39 0.26 -4.42 -4.64
CA PRO A 39 -0.12 -4.28 -6.06
C PRO A 39 0.81 -3.32 -6.83
N PHE A 40 1.31 -2.26 -6.17
CA PHE A 40 2.30 -1.37 -6.77
C PHE A 40 3.68 -2.03 -6.89
N GLY A 41 4.07 -2.85 -5.92
CA GLY A 41 5.31 -3.60 -5.86
C GLY A 41 5.31 -4.74 -6.86
N GLU A 42 4.19 -5.42 -7.09
CA GLU A 42 4.01 -6.36 -8.19
C GLU A 42 4.10 -5.66 -9.56
N ALA A 43 3.58 -4.43 -9.69
CA ALA A 43 3.69 -3.65 -10.92
C ALA A 43 5.10 -3.10 -11.14
N ILE A 44 5.74 -2.53 -10.12
CA ILE A 44 7.11 -2.02 -10.15
C ILE A 44 8.09 -3.18 -10.33
N ASN A 45 7.89 -4.32 -9.67
CA ASN A 45 8.69 -5.54 -9.91
C ASN A 45 8.58 -6.06 -11.35
N ARG A 46 7.62 -5.63 -12.18
CA ARG A 46 7.62 -5.96 -13.61
C ARG A 46 8.52 -5.04 -14.45
N TYR A 47 8.90 -3.88 -13.94
CA TYR A 47 9.68 -2.86 -14.65
C TYR A 47 11.06 -2.59 -14.04
N ILE A 48 11.19 -2.78 -12.72
CA ILE A 48 12.39 -2.64 -11.90
C ILE A 48 12.33 -3.78 -10.87
N PRO A 49 12.66 -5.02 -11.25
CA PRO A 49 12.55 -6.23 -10.43
C PRO A 49 13.70 -6.34 -9.42
N ILE A 50 14.07 -5.24 -8.78
CA ILE A 50 15.16 -5.20 -7.80
C ILE A 50 14.66 -5.58 -6.40
N TYR A 51 13.66 -6.46 -6.33
CA TYR A 51 13.37 -7.31 -5.18
C TYR A 51 12.35 -6.81 -4.14
N ASP A 52 11.76 -7.80 -3.47
CA ASP A 52 10.59 -7.74 -2.58
C ASP A 52 10.79 -6.78 -1.39
N LEU A 53 10.53 -5.48 -1.62
CA LEU A 53 10.60 -4.40 -0.63
C LEU A 53 9.87 -4.73 0.68
N LEU A 54 8.91 -5.65 0.65
CA LEU A 54 8.16 -6.11 1.80
C LEU A 54 9.01 -6.97 2.76
N ASN A 55 9.95 -7.75 2.22
CA ASN A 55 10.73 -8.75 2.98
C ASN A 55 12.22 -8.41 3.10
N MET A 56 12.66 -7.31 2.49
CA MET A 56 14.06 -6.88 2.53
C MET A 56 14.43 -6.30 3.89
N SER A 57 15.60 -6.69 4.42
CA SER A 57 16.15 -6.06 5.63
C SER A 57 16.81 -4.71 5.31
N VAL A 58 16.96 -3.85 6.32
CA VAL A 58 17.69 -2.57 6.13
C VAL A 58 19.13 -2.79 5.69
N ASP A 59 19.81 -3.83 6.19
CA ASP A 59 21.19 -4.13 5.81
C ASP A 59 21.27 -4.59 4.33
N GLU A 60 20.33 -5.42 3.87
CA GLU A 60 20.20 -5.80 2.45
C GLU A 60 19.95 -4.58 1.55
N PHE A 61 19.09 -3.66 1.98
CA PHE A 61 18.81 -2.41 1.26
C PHE A 61 20.05 -1.51 1.14
N ILE A 62 20.84 -1.43 2.21
CA ILE A 62 22.09 -0.67 2.22
C ILE A 62 23.11 -1.28 1.22
N VAL A 63 23.28 -2.60 1.23
CA VAL A 63 24.17 -3.28 0.27
C VAL A 63 23.68 -3.07 -1.15
N LEU A 64 22.39 -3.22 -1.39
CA LEU A 64 21.79 -3.02 -2.71
C LEU A 64 22.06 -1.61 -3.23
N THR A 65 21.75 -0.59 -2.43
CA THR A 65 21.92 0.81 -2.83
C THR A 65 23.39 1.16 -3.06
N ALA A 66 24.31 0.57 -2.28
CA ALA A 66 25.75 0.70 -2.51
C ALA A 66 26.18 0.02 -3.83
N PHE A 67 25.64 -1.15 -4.16
CA PHE A 67 25.95 -1.89 -5.40
C PHE A 67 25.54 -1.10 -6.65
N ILE A 68 24.33 -0.55 -6.66
CA ILE A 68 23.78 0.21 -7.80
C ILE A 68 24.21 1.68 -7.82
N GLY A 69 25.07 2.10 -6.89
CA GLY A 69 25.63 3.44 -6.83
C GLY A 69 24.63 4.53 -6.43
N LEU A 70 23.57 4.19 -5.69
CA LEU A 70 22.59 5.17 -5.22
C LEU A 70 23.05 5.82 -3.90
N PRO A 71 23.03 7.16 -3.80
CA PRO A 71 23.67 7.90 -2.71
C PRO A 71 22.84 7.91 -1.41
N PHE A 72 21.88 7.00 -1.21
CA PHE A 72 20.96 7.06 -0.09
C PHE A 72 21.66 6.96 1.28
N ALA A 73 22.78 6.24 1.34
CA ALA A 73 23.52 5.99 2.57
C ALA A 73 24.93 6.62 2.60
N SER A 74 25.34 7.34 1.54
CA SER A 74 26.54 8.19 1.56
C SER A 74 26.21 9.49 2.31
N GLY A 75 26.91 9.78 3.41
CA GLY A 75 26.70 11.02 4.17
C GLY A 75 27.04 12.25 3.35
N GLU A 76 26.31 13.35 3.55
CA GLU A 76 26.54 14.64 2.87
C GLU A 76 27.85 15.35 3.33
N GLU A 77 28.50 14.87 4.39
CA GLU A 77 29.69 15.52 4.98
C GLU A 77 30.87 14.53 5.17
N GLU A 78 31.89 14.71 4.32
CA GLU A 78 33.35 14.54 4.52
C GLU A 78 34.02 13.21 4.90
N GLU A 79 33.33 12.14 5.28
CA GLU A 79 33.98 10.82 5.36
C GLU A 79 33.55 9.95 4.18
N GLU A 80 34.42 9.81 3.17
CA GLU A 80 34.32 8.78 2.14
C GLU A 80 34.12 7.43 2.85
N LEU A 81 32.88 6.96 2.89
CA LEU A 81 32.57 5.64 3.35
C LEU A 81 33.28 4.68 2.40
N LYS A 82 34.10 3.79 2.97
CA LYS A 82 34.65 2.68 2.19
C LYS A 82 33.47 1.94 1.54
N PRO A 83 33.51 1.67 0.23
CA PRO A 83 32.41 1.02 -0.44
C PRO A 83 32.15 -0.35 0.20
N LEU A 84 30.88 -0.64 0.50
CA LEU A 84 30.46 -1.95 1.01
C LEU A 84 30.67 -3.05 -0.03
N VAL A 85 30.59 -2.69 -1.31
CA VAL A 85 30.85 -3.57 -2.43
C VAL A 85 31.98 -2.98 -3.26
N ASP A 86 33.09 -3.71 -3.35
CA ASP A 86 34.19 -3.36 -4.25
C ASP A 86 33.86 -3.83 -5.67
N MET A 87 33.39 -2.91 -6.53
CA MET A 87 33.03 -3.23 -7.90
C MET A 87 34.26 -3.46 -8.80
N GLU A 88 35.49 -3.14 -8.35
CA GLU A 88 36.71 -3.57 -9.03
C GLU A 88 36.89 -5.10 -8.95
N LYS A 89 36.26 -5.73 -7.95
CA LYS A 89 36.19 -7.18 -7.77
C LYS A 89 34.74 -7.60 -7.57
N PRO A 90 33.96 -7.70 -8.67
CA PRO A 90 32.56 -8.05 -8.59
C PRO A 90 32.36 -9.35 -7.81
N PRO A 91 31.25 -9.48 -7.08
CA PRO A 91 30.95 -10.67 -6.30
C PRO A 91 31.02 -11.97 -7.13
N GLU A 92 31.55 -13.04 -6.52
CA GLU A 92 31.86 -14.30 -7.22
C GLU A 92 30.65 -14.92 -7.93
N GLY A 93 29.45 -14.81 -7.33
CA GLY A 93 28.21 -15.33 -7.93
C GLY A 93 27.92 -14.66 -9.27
N ILE A 94 28.06 -13.33 -9.32
CA ILE A 94 27.87 -12.52 -10.53
C ILE A 94 28.92 -12.88 -11.58
N VAL A 95 30.20 -12.98 -11.18
CA VAL A 95 31.29 -13.35 -12.09
C VAL A 95 31.07 -14.74 -12.69
N SER A 96 30.66 -15.70 -11.85
CA SER A 96 30.41 -17.08 -12.26
C SER A 96 29.24 -17.18 -13.24
N TYR A 97 28.17 -16.43 -13.00
CA TYR A 97 27.01 -16.37 -13.90
C TYR A 97 27.42 -15.95 -15.32
N PHE A 98 28.10 -14.81 -15.44
CA PHE A 98 28.49 -14.28 -16.74
C PHE A 98 29.50 -15.17 -17.45
N ARG A 99 30.48 -15.73 -16.73
CA ARG A 99 31.45 -16.68 -17.31
C ARG A 99 30.76 -17.93 -17.85
N ASN A 100 29.75 -18.46 -17.16
CA ASN A 100 28.97 -19.61 -17.63
C ASN A 100 28.18 -19.29 -18.91
N LYS A 101 27.80 -18.01 -19.10
CA LYS A 101 27.17 -17.51 -20.33
C LYS A 101 28.19 -17.11 -21.41
N GLY A 102 29.49 -17.29 -21.18
CA GLY A 102 30.56 -16.96 -22.11
C GLY A 102 30.95 -15.48 -22.13
N VAL A 103 30.48 -14.68 -21.16
CA VAL A 103 30.81 -13.26 -21.02
C VAL A 103 31.97 -13.13 -20.03
N TYR A 104 33.11 -12.63 -20.51
CA TYR A 104 34.34 -12.51 -19.72
C TYR A 104 34.74 -11.08 -19.37
N ASN A 105 34.28 -10.09 -20.15
CA ASN A 105 34.47 -8.68 -19.86
C ASN A 105 33.22 -8.12 -19.19
N LEU A 106 33.30 -7.87 -17.88
CA LEU A 106 32.17 -7.36 -17.10
C LEU A 106 32.04 -5.82 -17.14
N GLU A 107 33.08 -5.11 -17.56
CA GLU A 107 33.06 -3.63 -17.63
C GLU A 107 32.06 -3.11 -18.66
N GLU A 108 31.77 -3.90 -19.70
CA GLU A 108 30.81 -3.57 -20.76
C GLU A 108 29.40 -4.10 -20.49
N VAL A 109 29.21 -4.83 -19.39
CA VAL A 109 27.93 -5.47 -19.07
C VAL A 109 27.02 -4.46 -18.36
N ASN A 110 25.85 -4.23 -18.93
CA ASN A 110 24.78 -3.50 -18.27
C ASN A 110 24.10 -4.40 -17.23
N ILE A 111 24.68 -4.47 -16.02
CA ILE A 111 24.17 -5.32 -14.93
C ILE A 111 22.70 -5.00 -14.61
N ILE A 112 22.29 -3.73 -14.71
CA ILE A 112 20.90 -3.31 -14.44
C ILE A 112 19.92 -3.96 -15.43
N GLU A 113 20.28 -4.03 -16.71
CA GLU A 113 19.45 -4.68 -17.73
C GLU A 113 19.31 -6.18 -17.49
N TYR A 114 20.39 -6.87 -17.07
CA TYR A 114 20.30 -8.27 -16.67
C TYR A 114 19.44 -8.48 -15.41
N ILE A 115 19.50 -7.57 -14.42
CA ILE A 115 18.59 -7.65 -13.26
C ILE A 115 17.14 -7.55 -13.73
N ILE A 116 16.86 -6.70 -14.72
CA ILE A 116 15.52 -6.46 -15.25
C ILE A 116 15.00 -7.63 -16.09
N GLU A 117 15.80 -8.11 -17.04
CA GLU A 117 15.35 -8.98 -18.11
C GLU A 117 15.62 -10.47 -17.86
N ASP A 118 16.56 -10.81 -16.97
CA ASP A 118 17.04 -12.18 -16.76
C ASP A 118 16.69 -12.68 -15.34
N GLU A 119 15.65 -13.52 -15.25
CA GLU A 119 15.18 -14.06 -13.96
C GLU A 119 16.24 -14.94 -13.26
N GLU A 120 17.08 -15.63 -14.03
CA GLU A 120 18.14 -16.51 -13.51
C GLU A 120 19.24 -15.66 -12.88
N PHE A 121 19.71 -14.64 -13.61
CA PHE A 121 20.69 -13.69 -13.09
C PHE A 121 20.15 -12.95 -11.87
N ARG A 122 18.89 -12.50 -11.95
CA ARG A 122 18.23 -11.85 -10.83
C ARG A 122 18.33 -12.72 -9.58
N GLY A 123 17.98 -14.01 -9.69
CA GLY A 123 18.14 -15.05 -8.66
C GLY A 123 19.50 -14.99 -7.96
N VAL A 124 20.56 -15.08 -8.77
CA VAL A 124 21.96 -15.03 -8.29
C VAL A 124 22.28 -13.70 -7.62
N PHE A 125 21.84 -12.59 -8.21
CA PHE A 125 22.10 -11.25 -7.69
C PHE A 125 21.56 -11.09 -6.26
N ILE A 126 20.36 -11.56 -5.98
CA ILE A 126 19.73 -11.48 -4.65
C ILE A 126 20.52 -12.25 -3.61
N GLU A 127 20.84 -13.51 -3.92
CA GLU A 127 21.56 -14.37 -2.99
C GLU A 127 22.90 -13.73 -2.62
N GLU A 128 23.51 -13.07 -3.59
CA GLU A 128 24.75 -12.34 -3.38
C GLU A 128 24.57 -11.08 -2.53
N ILE A 129 23.49 -10.31 -2.71
CA ILE A 129 23.16 -9.17 -1.83
C ILE A 129 22.96 -9.64 -0.39
N LYS A 130 22.23 -10.75 -0.18
CA LYS A 130 22.00 -11.33 1.14
C LYS A 130 23.30 -11.78 1.79
N ARG A 131 24.13 -12.51 1.03
CA ARG A 131 25.44 -12.97 1.49
C ARG A 131 26.33 -11.79 1.87
N LEU A 132 26.39 -10.76 1.03
CA LEU A 132 27.16 -9.55 1.28
C LEU A 132 26.65 -8.78 2.50
N ALA A 133 25.33 -8.73 2.74
CA ALA A 133 24.77 -8.12 3.95
C ALA A 133 25.18 -8.87 5.22
N ASP A 134 25.20 -10.20 5.17
CA ASP A 134 25.63 -11.06 6.29
C ASP A 134 27.14 -10.99 6.56
N GLU A 135 27.95 -10.90 5.49
CA GLU A 135 29.42 -10.88 5.56
C GLU A 135 30.01 -9.49 5.73
N ALA A 136 29.21 -8.44 5.54
CA ALA A 136 29.65 -7.06 5.64
C ALA A 136 30.26 -6.76 7.01
N ASN A 137 31.30 -5.92 7.03
CA ASN A 137 31.94 -5.50 8.26
C ASN A 137 30.90 -4.81 9.19
N PRO A 138 30.66 -5.32 10.41
CA PRO A 138 29.60 -4.79 11.27
C PRO A 138 29.78 -3.31 11.65
N TYR A 139 31.03 -2.85 11.77
CA TYR A 139 31.32 -1.45 12.06
C TYR A 139 30.96 -0.55 10.87
N LEU A 140 31.33 -0.97 9.67
CA LEU A 140 31.00 -0.23 8.44
C LEU A 140 29.48 -0.21 8.23
N MET A 141 28.82 -1.36 8.33
CA MET A 141 27.36 -1.46 8.20
C MET A 141 26.62 -0.57 9.20
N ASN A 142 27.08 -0.54 10.46
CA ASN A 142 26.51 0.35 11.48
C ASN A 142 26.67 1.84 11.10
N LYS A 143 27.80 2.24 10.51
CA LYS A 143 28.01 3.61 10.04
C LYS A 143 27.07 3.97 8.88
N TYR A 144 26.85 3.05 7.94
CA TYR A 144 25.85 3.20 6.88
C TYR A 144 24.43 3.34 7.45
N ARG A 145 24.04 2.50 8.43
CA ARG A 145 22.75 2.63 9.13
C ARG A 145 22.60 3.96 9.85
N GLN A 146 23.64 4.45 10.53
CA GLN A 146 23.59 5.76 11.20
C GLN A 146 23.42 6.91 10.21
N ASN A 147 24.12 6.87 9.07
CA ASN A 147 23.96 7.88 8.03
C ASN A 147 22.56 7.85 7.41
N LEU A 148 22.05 6.65 7.08
CA LEU A 148 20.70 6.49 6.55
C LEU A 148 19.65 6.96 7.55
N SER A 149 19.84 6.65 8.83
CA SER A 149 18.98 7.09 9.94
C SER A 149 18.96 8.62 10.07
N LYS A 150 20.12 9.28 9.97
CA LYS A 150 20.22 10.75 9.98
C LYS A 150 19.52 11.37 8.77
N ASN A 151 19.73 10.81 7.58
CA ASN A 151 19.13 11.29 6.33
C ASN A 151 17.60 11.15 6.33
N TRP A 152 17.09 10.04 6.86
CA TRP A 152 15.66 9.74 6.86
C TRP A 152 14.94 10.32 8.09
N GLY A 153 15.66 10.70 9.14
CA GLY A 153 15.09 11.21 10.38
C GLY A 153 14.33 10.14 11.18
N VAL A 154 14.68 8.87 11.00
CA VAL A 154 14.11 7.72 11.72
C VAL A 154 15.23 6.81 12.22
N GLU A 155 15.11 6.29 13.43
CA GLU A 155 16.08 5.34 13.98
C GLU A 155 16.01 4.02 13.19
N LEU A 156 17.18 3.41 12.94
CA LEU A 156 17.32 2.16 12.18
C LEU A 156 18.06 1.10 13.00
N SER A 157 17.43 -0.07 13.13
CA SER A 157 17.95 -1.29 13.72
C SER A 157 18.39 -2.26 12.63
N ARG A 158 19.16 -3.28 13.03
CA ARG A 158 19.53 -4.40 12.17
C ARG A 158 18.34 -5.32 11.88
N GLU A 159 17.45 -5.46 12.85
CA GLU A 159 16.29 -6.35 12.77
C GLU A 159 15.12 -5.73 11.99
N ASP A 160 15.20 -4.44 11.67
CA ASP A 160 14.14 -3.75 10.96
C ASP A 160 14.05 -4.25 9.51
N SER A 161 12.83 -4.48 9.06
CA SER A 161 12.51 -4.60 7.64
C SER A 161 12.37 -3.21 7.00
N VAL A 162 12.61 -3.14 5.69
CA VAL A 162 12.45 -1.89 4.92
C VAL A 162 11.01 -1.35 5.02
N ILE A 163 10.01 -2.22 5.08
CA ILE A 163 8.61 -1.81 5.21
C ILE A 163 8.28 -1.19 6.57
N GLU A 164 8.84 -1.73 7.66
CA GLU A 164 8.71 -1.13 9.00
C GLU A 164 9.32 0.28 9.00
N VAL A 165 10.51 0.43 8.42
CA VAL A 165 11.18 1.72 8.33
C VAL A 165 10.38 2.72 7.49
N PHE A 166 9.87 2.33 6.33
CA PHE A 166 9.01 3.20 5.52
C PHE A 166 7.72 3.57 6.25
N THR A 167 7.14 2.65 7.00
CA THR A 167 5.94 2.92 7.81
C THR A 167 6.26 3.97 8.88
N ARG A 168 7.38 3.83 9.60
CA ARG A 168 7.85 4.84 10.56
C ARG A 168 8.12 6.17 9.87
N LEU A 169 8.78 6.19 8.72
CA LEU A 169 9.08 7.39 7.95
C LEU A 169 7.80 8.13 7.54
N ILE A 170 6.82 7.42 6.97
CA ILE A 170 5.54 7.99 6.56
C ILE A 170 4.81 8.55 7.77
N ASN A 171 4.73 7.79 8.86
CA ASN A 171 4.09 8.27 10.08
C ASN A 171 4.78 9.53 10.64
N THR A 172 6.11 9.59 10.63
CA THR A 172 6.85 10.78 11.05
C THR A 172 6.53 11.97 10.13
N LYS A 173 6.66 11.81 8.81
CA LYS A 173 6.47 12.90 7.84
C LYS A 173 5.02 13.37 7.74
N VAL A 174 4.05 12.47 7.79
CA VAL A 174 2.63 12.84 7.79
C VAL A 174 2.28 13.61 9.06
N ASN A 175 2.86 13.26 10.21
CA ASN A 175 2.60 13.98 11.47
C ASN A 175 3.42 15.27 11.62
N GLU A 176 4.47 15.49 10.82
CA GLU A 176 5.13 16.81 10.66
C GLU A 176 4.24 17.81 9.89
N VAL A 177 3.27 17.34 9.10
CA VAL A 177 2.37 18.21 8.34
C VAL A 177 1.52 19.05 9.30
N PRO A 178 1.37 20.36 9.05
CA PRO A 178 0.50 21.21 9.87
C PRO A 178 -0.91 20.64 10.00
N LYS A 179 -1.44 20.63 11.23
CA LYS A 179 -2.78 20.09 11.54
C LYS A 179 -3.88 20.62 10.61
N LYS A 180 -3.81 21.89 10.20
CA LYS A 180 -4.76 22.50 9.25
C LYS A 180 -4.82 21.78 7.88
N ILE A 181 -3.68 21.30 7.39
CA ILE A 181 -3.59 20.58 6.11
C ILE A 181 -4.10 19.15 6.28
N ILE A 182 -3.76 18.50 7.40
CA ILE A 182 -4.29 17.19 7.77
C ILE A 182 -5.82 17.24 7.88
N ASP A 183 -6.35 18.21 8.60
CA ASP A 183 -7.80 18.43 8.75
C ASP A 183 -8.47 18.65 7.38
N LEU A 184 -7.85 19.42 6.48
CA LEU A 184 -8.35 19.64 5.12
C LEU A 184 -8.35 18.34 4.30
N PHE A 185 -7.29 17.55 4.40
CA PHE A 185 -7.19 16.24 3.75
C PHE A 185 -8.27 15.27 4.26
N LEU A 186 -8.65 15.34 5.54
CA LEU A 186 -9.69 14.49 6.14
C LEU A 186 -11.11 14.95 5.78
N ILE A 187 -11.32 16.25 5.58
CA ILE A 187 -12.62 16.81 5.17
C ILE A 187 -13.02 16.31 3.77
N PHE A 188 -12.07 16.19 2.85
CA PHE A 188 -12.38 15.85 1.45
C PHE A 188 -13.00 14.43 1.30
N PRO A 189 -12.43 13.35 1.88
CA PRO A 189 -13.07 12.03 1.93
C PRO A 189 -14.41 12.03 2.65
N ALA A 190 -14.57 12.82 3.72
CA ALA A 190 -15.83 12.89 4.46
C ALA A 190 -16.95 13.52 3.61
N ILE A 191 -16.65 14.57 2.84
CA ILE A 191 -17.58 15.19 1.89
C ILE A 191 -17.90 14.22 0.73
N ALA A 192 -16.88 13.53 0.21
CA ALA A 192 -17.08 12.54 -0.84
C ALA A 192 -17.98 11.38 -0.37
N LEU A 193 -17.72 10.86 0.83
CA LEU A 193 -18.53 9.82 1.47
C LEU A 193 -19.97 10.28 1.67
N PHE A 194 -20.17 11.52 2.13
CA PHE A 194 -21.50 12.11 2.25
C PHE A 194 -22.25 12.11 0.91
N GLY A 195 -21.59 12.58 -0.17
CA GLY A 195 -22.18 12.58 -1.51
C GLY A 195 -22.53 11.17 -2.01
N VAL A 196 -21.65 10.20 -1.81
CA VAL A 196 -21.91 8.80 -2.17
C VAL A 196 -23.09 8.23 -1.38
N LEU A 197 -23.16 8.48 -0.07
CA LEU A 197 -24.26 8.04 0.77
C LEU A 197 -25.59 8.65 0.34
N GLU A 198 -25.62 9.93 -0.02
CA GLU A 198 -26.84 10.55 -0.55
C GLU A 198 -27.32 9.87 -1.83
N ILE A 199 -26.42 9.61 -2.79
CA ILE A 199 -26.76 8.92 -4.04
C ILE A 199 -27.32 7.52 -3.74
N VAL A 200 -26.64 6.76 -2.87
CA VAL A 200 -27.08 5.41 -2.46
C VAL A 200 -28.44 5.46 -1.79
N PHE A 201 -28.69 6.42 -0.89
CA PHE A 201 -29.98 6.57 -0.22
C PHE A 201 -31.11 6.99 -1.17
N ILE A 202 -30.84 7.81 -2.18
CA ILE A 202 -31.81 8.13 -3.24
C ILE A 202 -32.20 6.88 -4.01
N ILE A 203 -31.21 6.07 -4.43
CA ILE A 203 -31.44 4.81 -5.15
C ILE A 203 -32.24 3.82 -4.29
N LEU A 204 -31.83 3.60 -3.04
CA LEU A 204 -32.53 2.73 -2.11
C LEU A 204 -33.94 3.22 -1.82
N GLY A 205 -34.13 4.52 -1.61
CA GLY A 205 -35.44 5.12 -1.40
C GLY A 205 -36.39 4.88 -2.58
N PHE A 206 -35.88 4.99 -3.81
CA PHE A 206 -36.65 4.67 -5.01
C PHE A 206 -37.05 3.19 -5.06
N ILE A 207 -36.11 2.28 -4.80
CA ILE A 207 -36.37 0.83 -4.75
C ILE A 207 -37.42 0.49 -3.69
N TYR A 208 -37.30 1.03 -2.47
CA TYR A 208 -38.27 0.81 -1.40
C TYR A 208 -39.66 1.35 -1.76
N SER A 209 -39.73 2.55 -2.35
CA SER A 209 -41.00 3.13 -2.82
C SER A 209 -41.65 2.25 -3.87
N PHE A 210 -40.86 1.73 -4.82
CA PHE A 210 -41.33 0.81 -5.85
C PHE A 210 -41.86 -0.51 -5.26
N ILE A 211 -41.16 -1.10 -4.30
CA ILE A 211 -41.61 -2.31 -3.58
C ILE A 211 -42.92 -2.04 -2.83
N CYS A 212 -43.00 -0.93 -2.09
CA CYS A 212 -44.22 -0.54 -1.37
C CYS A 212 -45.40 -0.34 -2.32
N TRP A 213 -45.16 0.30 -3.47
CA TRP A 213 -46.19 0.49 -4.50
C TRP A 213 -46.66 -0.85 -5.10
N LEU A 214 -45.74 -1.77 -5.41
CA LEU A 214 -46.08 -3.12 -5.85
C LEU A 214 -46.92 -3.88 -4.82
N LEU A 215 -46.52 -3.83 -3.55
CA LEU A 215 -47.28 -4.44 -2.46
C LEU A 215 -48.69 -3.86 -2.35
N LEU A 216 -48.84 -2.53 -2.45
CA LEU A 216 -50.15 -1.87 -2.45
C LEU A 216 -51.03 -2.33 -3.62
N ILE A 217 -50.46 -2.50 -4.82
CA ILE A 217 -51.20 -3.04 -5.97
C ILE A 217 -51.65 -4.47 -5.71
N ILE A 218 -50.77 -5.31 -5.16
CA ILE A 218 -51.10 -6.70 -4.81
C ILE A 218 -52.25 -6.73 -3.80
N PHE A 219 -52.16 -5.94 -2.72
CA PHE A 219 -53.22 -5.84 -1.72
C PHE A 219 -54.52 -5.29 -2.29
N TYR A 220 -54.46 -4.27 -3.15
CA TYR A 220 -55.63 -3.70 -3.81
C TYR A 220 -56.33 -4.74 -4.71
N LYS A 221 -55.56 -5.45 -5.55
CA LYS A 221 -56.10 -6.51 -6.41
C LYS A 221 -56.65 -7.68 -5.59
N ALA A 222 -55.96 -8.10 -4.53
CA ALA A 222 -56.43 -9.16 -3.63
C ALA A 222 -57.76 -8.78 -2.95
N LYS A 223 -57.87 -7.54 -2.45
CA LYS A 223 -59.11 -7.01 -1.87
C LYS A 223 -60.24 -6.93 -2.89
N PHE A 224 -59.95 -6.48 -4.11
CA PHE A 224 -60.92 -6.43 -5.21
C PHE A 224 -61.41 -7.83 -5.61
N TYR A 225 -60.51 -8.81 -5.69
CA TYR A 225 -60.85 -10.20 -5.98
C TYR A 225 -61.74 -10.80 -4.89
N HIS A 226 -61.43 -10.55 -3.61
CA HIS A 226 -62.25 -10.98 -2.49
C HIS A 226 -63.65 -10.36 -2.52
N TYR A 227 -63.73 -9.05 -2.79
CA TYR A 227 -65.02 -8.34 -2.85
C TYR A 227 -65.89 -8.80 -4.03
N ARG A 228 -65.27 -9.06 -5.20
CA ARG A 228 -65.96 -9.58 -6.38
C ARG A 228 -66.47 -11.00 -6.14
N LYS A 229 -65.67 -11.87 -5.51
CA LYS A 229 -66.09 -13.23 -5.15
C LYS A 229 -67.29 -13.22 -4.21
N ILE A 230 -67.25 -12.41 -3.14
CA ILE A 230 -68.38 -12.27 -2.20
C ILE A 230 -69.65 -11.78 -2.91
N LYS A 231 -69.52 -10.88 -3.89
CA LYS A 231 -70.68 -10.35 -4.62
C LYS A 231 -71.29 -11.39 -5.58
N VAL A 232 -70.45 -12.14 -6.29
CA VAL A 232 -70.89 -13.24 -7.17
C VAL A 232 -71.54 -14.37 -6.35
N ASP A 233 -70.92 -14.77 -5.24
CA ASP A 233 -71.48 -15.81 -4.36
C ASP A 233 -72.83 -15.37 -3.77
N LYS A 234 -73.06 -14.06 -3.55
CA LYS A 234 -74.37 -13.53 -3.10
C LYS A 234 -75.42 -13.50 -4.21
N GLU A 235 -75.04 -13.10 -5.43
CA GLU A 235 -75.95 -13.09 -6.58
C GLU A 235 -76.37 -14.51 -6.99
N GLU A 236 -75.53 -15.53 -6.80
CA GLU A 236 -75.87 -16.94 -7.03
C GLU A 236 -76.79 -17.55 -5.96
N ILE A 237 -76.84 -16.99 -4.74
CA ILE A 237 -77.75 -17.45 -3.66
C ILE A 237 -79.16 -16.84 -3.83
N GLU A 238 -79.29 -15.71 -4.54
CA GLU A 238 -80.55 -15.00 -4.76
C GLU A 238 -81.28 -15.38 -6.07
N LEU A 239 -80.66 -16.20 -6.93
CA LEU A 239 -81.21 -16.77 -8.18
C LEU A 239 -81.76 -18.18 -7.98
#